data_AF-A0A0Q5M9K0-F1
#
_entry.id   AF-A0A0Q5M9K0-F1
#
_cell.length_a   1.000
_cell.length_b   1.000
_cell.length_c   1.000
_cell.angle_alpha   90.00
_cell.angle_beta   90.00
_cell.angle_gamma   90.00
#
_symmetry.space_group_name_H-M   'P 1'
#
loop_
_entity.id
_entity.type
_entity.pdbx_description
1 polymer ?
#
loop_
_entity_poly.entity_id
_entity_poly.type
_entity_poly.pdbx_seq_one_letter_code
_entity_poly.pdbx_strand_id
1 'polypeptide(L)'
;MERYTSPPLTVPTAVRDSLYRADLIFSGIDHSGASYEARVFFDNADAGLDTPRDDASGYAGSFTVFGHFNCVGDEGHCDPQWRYTDPFDIRGRHSLAPVTKVVIVTDAVRRLTAGEVSVTVVVAVPGADGAQTADALFFDRLRITTYDAIG
;
A
#
# COMPACT_ATOMS: atom_id res chain seq x y z
N MET A 1 -0.74 -3.71 -10.95
CA MET A 1 -0.94 -5.16 -10.66
C MET A 1 -2.32 -5.38 -10.07
N GLU A 2 -2.93 -6.55 -10.27
CA GLU A 2 -4.18 -7.00 -9.59
C GLU A 2 -3.95 -7.57 -8.20
N ARG A 3 -2.83 -8.29 -8.06
CA ARG A 3 -2.33 -8.85 -6.81
C ARG A 3 -0.81 -8.74 -6.81
N TYR A 4 -0.24 -8.50 -5.64
CA TYR A 4 1.19 -8.50 -5.43
C TYR A 4 1.52 -9.40 -4.23
N THR A 5 2.56 -10.22 -4.34
CA THR A 5 3.12 -10.95 -3.20
C THR A 5 4.60 -10.60 -3.09
N SER A 6 5.02 -10.11 -1.93
CA SER A 6 6.40 -9.74 -1.69
C SER A 6 7.30 -10.98 -1.49
N PRO A 7 8.61 -10.87 -1.76
CA PRO A 7 9.59 -11.69 -1.06
C PRO A 7 9.41 -11.56 0.48
N PRO A 8 9.89 -12.52 1.28
CA PRO A 8 9.86 -12.40 2.73
C PRO A 8 10.55 -11.11 3.20
N LEU A 9 9.87 -10.38 4.08
CA LEU A 9 10.38 -9.20 4.76
C LEU A 9 10.83 -9.60 6.16
N THR A 10 12.05 -9.24 6.53
CA THR A 10 12.56 -9.49 7.87
C THR A 10 11.87 -8.58 8.89
N VAL A 11 11.37 -9.19 9.96
CA VAL A 11 10.83 -8.52 11.15
C VAL A 11 11.57 -9.06 12.36
N PRO A 12 12.63 -8.38 12.84
CA PRO A 12 13.48 -8.91 13.90
C PRO A 12 12.67 -9.28 15.15
N THR A 13 12.81 -10.52 15.61
CA THR A 13 12.05 -11.05 16.75
C THR A 13 12.28 -10.23 18.02
N ALA A 14 13.50 -9.72 18.20
CA ALA A 14 13.88 -8.86 19.33
C ALA A 14 13.06 -7.56 19.42
N VAL A 15 12.52 -7.08 18.30
CA VAL A 15 11.70 -5.86 18.26
C VAL A 15 10.26 -6.12 18.72
N ARG A 16 9.83 -7.38 18.82
CA ARG A 16 8.44 -7.74 19.11
C ARG A 16 8.09 -7.53 20.59
N ASP A 17 9.05 -7.78 21.48
CA ASP A 17 8.87 -7.62 22.93
C ASP A 17 8.77 -6.15 23.35
N SER A 18 9.38 -5.24 22.59
CA SER A 18 9.32 -3.78 22.79
C SER A 18 8.41 -3.06 21.79
N LEU A 19 7.67 -3.80 20.94
CA LEU A 19 6.94 -3.22 19.81
C LEU A 19 5.81 -2.30 20.28
N TYR A 20 6.00 -1.00 20.07
CA TYR A 20 4.96 0.01 20.24
C TYR A 20 4.06 0.08 19.00
N ARG A 21 4.68 0.12 17.81
CA ARG A 21 3.96 0.27 16.55
C ARG A 21 4.70 -0.42 15.40
N ALA A 22 3.97 -0.98 14.45
CA ALA A 22 4.53 -1.38 13.16
C ALA A 22 3.69 -0.80 12.02
N ASP A 23 4.38 -0.29 11.01
CA ASP A 23 3.81 0.31 9.82
C ASP A 23 4.30 -0.43 8.58
N LEU A 24 3.37 -0.74 7.68
CA LEU A 24 3.67 -1.19 6.32
C LEU A 24 3.51 0.02 5.38
N ILE A 25 4.61 0.39 4.73
CA ILE A 25 4.75 1.63 3.98
C ILE A 25 4.92 1.30 2.50
N PHE A 26 4.01 1.83 1.70
CA PHE A 26 4.03 1.79 0.25
C PHE A 26 4.46 3.16 -0.26
N SER A 27 5.60 3.23 -0.96
CA SER A 27 6.12 4.49 -1.51
C SER A 27 6.04 4.49 -3.02
N GLY A 28 5.81 5.68 -3.59
CA GLY A 28 5.76 5.85 -5.04
C GLY A 28 4.47 5.30 -5.65
N ILE A 29 3.35 5.30 -4.92
CA ILE A 29 2.07 4.85 -5.45
C ILE A 29 1.66 5.77 -6.60
N ASP A 30 1.42 5.17 -7.76
CA ASP A 30 0.72 5.82 -8.87
C ASP A 30 -0.79 5.79 -8.59
N HIS A 31 -1.40 6.96 -8.63
CA HIS A 31 -2.84 7.16 -8.45
C HIS A 31 -3.48 7.88 -9.64
N SER A 32 -2.81 7.87 -10.80
CA SER A 32 -3.36 8.41 -12.04
C SER A 32 -4.58 7.60 -12.49
N GLY A 33 -4.56 6.27 -12.35
CA GLY A 33 -5.61 5.35 -12.81
C GLY A 33 -6.86 5.24 -11.92
N ALA A 34 -7.47 4.06 -11.87
CA ALA A 34 -8.73 3.81 -11.16
C ALA A 34 -8.60 3.95 -9.64
N SER A 35 -9.72 4.25 -8.97
CA SER A 35 -9.81 4.15 -7.50
C SER A 35 -9.91 2.69 -7.04
N TYR A 36 -9.20 2.33 -5.98
CA TYR A 36 -9.21 0.97 -5.43
C TYR A 36 -8.95 0.93 -3.93
N GLU A 37 -9.34 -0.18 -3.30
CA GLU A 37 -8.85 -0.61 -1.98
C GLU A 37 -7.74 -1.64 -2.17
N ALA A 38 -6.59 -1.43 -1.53
CA ALA A 38 -5.53 -2.41 -1.41
C ALA A 38 -5.66 -3.13 -0.06
N ARG A 39 -6.06 -4.41 -0.08
CA ARG A 39 -6.20 -5.27 1.10
C ARG A 39 -4.90 -6.03 1.33
N VAL A 40 -4.38 -6.00 2.55
CA VAL A 40 -3.07 -6.54 2.89
C VAL A 40 -3.26 -7.78 3.78
N PHE A 41 -2.57 -8.85 3.41
CA PHE A 41 -2.53 -10.12 4.13
C PHE A 41 -1.08 -10.53 4.39
N PHE A 42 -0.80 -11.02 5.59
CA PHE A 42 0.47 -11.62 5.98
C PHE A 42 0.39 -13.14 5.83
N ASP A 43 1.44 -13.74 5.26
CA ASP A 43 1.63 -15.19 5.14
C ASP A 43 0.45 -15.95 4.49
N ASN A 44 -0.24 -15.28 3.59
CA ASN A 44 -1.33 -15.85 2.79
C ASN A 44 -1.14 -15.50 1.31
N ALA A 45 -0.37 -16.33 0.59
CA ALA A 45 -0.09 -16.14 -0.83
C ALA A 45 -1.33 -16.34 -1.73
N ASP A 46 -2.33 -17.07 -1.23
CA ASP A 46 -3.56 -17.40 -1.95
C ASP A 46 -4.69 -16.39 -1.71
N ALA A 47 -4.43 -15.31 -0.95
CA ALA A 47 -5.43 -14.29 -0.69
C ALA A 47 -6.00 -13.71 -2.00
N GLY A 48 -7.31 -13.51 -1.98
CA GLY A 48 -8.14 -13.00 -3.08
C GLY A 48 -9.29 -12.13 -2.55
N LEU A 49 -10.22 -11.77 -3.44
CA LEU A 49 -11.32 -10.85 -3.11
C LEU A 49 -12.26 -11.39 -2.02
N ASP A 50 -12.45 -12.71 -1.99
CA ASP A 50 -13.34 -13.39 -1.06
C ASP A 50 -12.63 -13.82 0.23
N THR A 51 -11.32 -13.59 0.33
CA THR A 51 -10.58 -13.91 1.56
C THR A 51 -11.12 -13.06 2.72
N PRO A 52 -11.54 -13.70 3.83
CA PRO A 52 -12.08 -12.98 4.97
C PRO A 52 -11.09 -11.95 5.51
N ARG A 53 -11.62 -10.82 5.98
CA ARG A 53 -10.82 -9.72 6.55
C ARG A 53 -10.63 -9.92 8.06
N ASP A 54 -10.11 -11.09 8.43
CA ASP A 54 -9.89 -11.48 9.82
C ASP A 54 -8.45 -11.94 10.06
N ASP A 55 -8.09 -12.02 11.35
CA ASP A 55 -6.76 -12.40 11.80
C ASP A 55 -6.39 -13.84 11.36
N ALA A 56 -7.36 -14.76 11.32
CA ALA A 56 -7.15 -16.16 10.96
C ALA A 56 -6.78 -16.33 9.48
N SER A 57 -7.28 -15.42 8.63
CA SER A 57 -6.95 -15.35 7.21
C SER A 57 -5.67 -14.54 6.93
N GLY A 58 -5.00 -14.05 7.97
CA GLY A 58 -3.78 -13.24 7.87
C GLY A 58 -4.03 -11.77 7.54
N TYR A 59 -5.27 -11.26 7.64
CA TYR A 59 -5.55 -9.86 7.31
C TYR A 59 -4.76 -8.91 8.22
N ALA A 60 -4.00 -8.00 7.61
CA ALA A 60 -3.14 -7.05 8.28
C ALA A 60 -3.67 -5.60 8.20
N GLY A 61 -4.61 -5.33 7.29
CA GLY A 61 -5.23 -4.02 7.11
C GLY A 61 -5.48 -3.68 5.64
N SER A 62 -5.88 -2.44 5.37
CA SER A 62 -6.04 -1.94 4.01
C SER A 62 -5.79 -0.45 3.90
N PHE A 63 -5.62 0.04 2.68
CA PHE A 63 -5.68 1.47 2.36
C PHE A 63 -6.44 1.70 1.06
N THR A 64 -6.97 2.91 0.90
CA THR A 64 -7.68 3.32 -0.32
C THR A 64 -6.84 4.31 -1.13
N VAL A 65 -6.85 4.11 -2.44
CA VAL A 65 -6.37 5.07 -3.43
C VAL A 65 -7.57 5.65 -4.14
N PHE A 66 -7.72 6.97 -4.06
CA PHE A 66 -8.68 7.72 -4.87
C PHE A 66 -7.95 8.14 -6.14
N GLY A 67 -8.14 7.33 -7.18
CA GLY A 67 -7.50 7.51 -8.47
C GLY A 67 -8.16 8.61 -9.29
N HIS A 68 -7.41 9.16 -10.26
CA HIS A 68 -7.86 10.25 -11.13
C HIS A 68 -8.40 9.75 -12.49
N PHE A 69 -8.51 8.43 -12.67
CA PHE A 69 -8.99 7.74 -13.87
C PHE A 69 -8.18 8.07 -15.13
N ASN A 70 -8.83 8.57 -16.18
CA ASN A 70 -8.15 8.91 -17.42
C ASN A 70 -7.66 10.35 -17.37
N CYS A 71 -6.53 10.62 -18.04
CA CYS A 71 -6.05 11.97 -18.18
C CYS A 71 -7.09 12.84 -18.93
N VAL A 72 -7.52 13.93 -18.31
CA VAL A 72 -8.39 14.94 -18.93
C VAL A 72 -7.65 16.27 -18.88
N GLY A 73 -7.22 16.77 -20.04
CA GLY A 73 -6.49 18.03 -20.16
C GLY A 73 -5.64 18.08 -21.42
N ASP A 74 -4.90 19.19 -21.59
CA ASP A 74 -3.95 19.38 -22.68
C ASP A 74 -2.68 18.53 -22.50
N GLU A 75 -1.83 18.51 -23.53
CA GLU A 75 -0.52 17.84 -23.50
C GLU A 75 0.30 18.25 -22.27
N GLY A 76 0.88 17.25 -21.59
CA GLY A 76 1.66 17.45 -20.38
C GLY A 76 0.86 17.67 -19.09
N HIS A 77 -0.49 17.79 -19.14
CA HIS A 77 -1.33 18.00 -17.95
C HIS A 77 -1.17 16.89 -16.90
N CYS A 78 -1.02 15.64 -17.36
CA CYS A 78 -0.91 14.48 -16.47
C CYS A 78 0.51 14.01 -16.25
N ASP A 79 1.51 14.69 -16.84
CA ASP A 79 2.91 14.34 -16.65
C ASP A 79 3.48 15.15 -15.48
N PRO A 80 3.77 14.53 -14.31
CA PRO A 80 4.33 15.23 -13.17
C PRO A 80 5.71 15.84 -13.44
N GLN A 81 6.43 15.34 -14.45
CA GLN A 81 7.78 15.79 -14.81
C GLN A 81 7.76 16.99 -15.76
N TRP A 82 6.65 17.21 -16.47
CA TRP A 82 6.53 18.28 -17.47
C TRP A 82 6.40 19.68 -16.86
N ARG A 83 6.20 19.76 -15.55
CA ARG A 83 6.02 21.04 -14.86
C ARG A 83 7.34 21.80 -14.80
N TYR A 84 7.43 22.91 -15.55
CA TYR A 84 8.45 23.92 -15.33
C TYR A 84 8.39 24.40 -13.87
N THR A 85 9.49 24.22 -13.15
CA THR A 85 9.62 24.65 -11.76
C THR A 85 10.49 25.90 -11.71
N ASP A 86 9.83 27.03 -11.55
CA ASP A 86 10.51 28.29 -11.26
C ASP A 86 11.04 28.25 -9.81
N PRO A 87 12.22 28.83 -9.51
CA PRO A 87 12.75 28.89 -8.14
C PRO A 87 11.83 29.55 -7.10
N PHE A 88 10.87 30.37 -7.55
CA PHE A 88 9.88 31.02 -6.71
C PHE A 88 8.49 30.36 -6.78
N ASP A 89 8.36 29.19 -7.43
CA ASP A 89 7.11 28.43 -7.47
C ASP A 89 6.81 27.78 -6.12
N ILE A 90 5.97 28.45 -5.32
CA ILE A 90 5.52 27.96 -4.01
C ILE A 90 4.32 27.00 -4.08
N ARG A 91 3.81 26.69 -5.29
CA ARG A 91 2.66 25.81 -5.43
C ARG A 91 3.04 24.40 -4.95
N GLY A 92 2.05 23.69 -4.42
CA GLY A 92 2.22 22.30 -4.02
C GLY A 92 2.64 21.39 -5.17
N ARG A 93 3.05 20.17 -4.79
CA ARG A 93 3.40 19.10 -5.74
C ARG A 93 2.28 18.89 -6.77
N HIS A 94 2.66 18.39 -7.94
CA HIS A 94 1.71 18.00 -8.98
C HIS A 94 0.63 17.07 -8.42
N SER A 95 -0.62 17.19 -8.87
CA SER A 95 -1.74 16.38 -8.36
C SER A 95 -1.54 14.89 -8.61
N LEU A 96 -0.78 14.53 -9.64
CA LEU A 96 -0.37 13.15 -9.96
C LEU A 96 1.05 12.80 -9.49
N ALA A 97 1.67 13.63 -8.63
CA ALA A 97 2.95 13.25 -8.03
C ALA A 97 2.75 11.98 -7.18
N PRO A 98 3.62 10.96 -7.30
CA PRO A 98 3.45 9.70 -6.56
C PRO A 98 3.34 9.90 -5.04
N VAL A 99 2.49 9.10 -4.40
CA VAL A 99 2.17 9.24 -2.97
C VAL A 99 2.73 8.09 -2.14
N THR A 100 2.75 8.32 -0.83
CA THR A 100 3.04 7.28 0.16
C THR A 100 1.75 6.90 0.88
N LYS A 101 1.51 5.60 1.06
CA LYS A 101 0.43 5.07 1.90
C LYS A 101 1.03 4.25 3.03
N VAL A 102 0.41 4.33 4.20
CA VAL A 102 0.86 3.66 5.41
C VAL A 102 -0.32 2.86 5.96
N VAL A 103 -0.09 1.58 6.23
CA VAL A 103 -1.02 0.70 6.95
C VAL A 103 -0.40 0.41 8.30
N ILE A 104 -1.13 0.70 9.38
CA ILE A 104 -0.71 0.30 10.73
C ILE A 104 -0.97 -1.21 10.85
N VAL A 105 0.10 -1.98 11.03
CA VAL A 105 0.09 -3.45 11.05
C VAL A 105 0.57 -3.99 12.40
N THR A 106 0.57 -3.17 13.45
CA THR A 106 1.10 -3.50 14.78
C THR A 106 0.60 -4.85 15.30
N ASP A 107 -0.71 -5.08 15.31
CA ASP A 107 -1.28 -6.30 15.87
C ASP A 107 -1.01 -7.52 14.98
N ALA A 108 -1.01 -7.35 13.65
CA ALA A 108 -0.59 -8.40 12.73
C ALA A 108 0.86 -8.80 12.95
N VAL A 109 1.76 -7.82 13.14
CA VAL A 109 3.17 -8.08 13.48
C VAL A 109 3.31 -8.75 14.84
N ARG A 110 2.48 -8.45 15.84
CA ARG A 110 2.49 -9.14 17.15
C ARG A 110 2.04 -10.60 17.08
N ARG A 111 1.29 -10.99 16.05
CA ARG A 111 0.80 -12.38 15.87
C ARG A 111 1.75 -13.30 15.11
N LEU A 112 2.73 -12.76 14.38
CA LEU A 112 3.75 -13.56 13.69
C LEU A 112 4.42 -14.57 14.66
N THR A 113 5.05 -15.60 14.14
CA THR A 113 5.85 -16.54 14.96
C THR A 113 7.28 -16.63 14.47
N ALA A 114 7.50 -16.35 13.19
CA ALA A 114 8.81 -16.23 12.57
C ALA A 114 9.34 -14.79 12.62
N GLY A 115 10.65 -14.64 12.35
CA GLY A 115 11.32 -13.35 12.16
C GLY A 115 11.22 -12.83 10.72
N GLU A 116 10.37 -13.44 9.88
CA GLU A 116 10.11 -13.05 8.50
C GLU A 116 8.61 -13.15 8.22
N VAL A 117 8.14 -12.34 7.28
CA VAL A 117 6.74 -12.31 6.84
C VAL A 117 6.65 -12.03 5.35
N SER A 118 5.80 -12.77 4.64
CA SER A 118 5.42 -12.46 3.27
C SER A 118 4.16 -11.59 3.25
N VAL A 119 4.11 -10.63 2.34
CA VAL A 119 2.97 -9.70 2.22
C VAL A 119 2.25 -9.92 0.90
N THR A 120 0.97 -10.29 0.97
CA THR A 120 0.08 -10.32 -0.19
C THR A 120 -0.83 -9.10 -0.18
N VAL A 121 -0.92 -8.41 -1.30
CA VAL A 121 -1.81 -7.26 -1.51
C VAL A 121 -2.80 -7.61 -2.61
N VAL A 122 -4.09 -7.54 -2.28
CA VAL A 122 -5.20 -7.78 -3.21
C VAL A 122 -5.85 -6.44 -3.54
N VAL A 123 -5.95 -6.11 -4.82
CA VAL A 123 -6.60 -4.90 -5.30
C VAL A 123 -8.09 -5.16 -5.50
N ALA A 124 -8.93 -4.38 -4.83
CA ALA A 124 -10.37 -4.43 -4.97
C ALA A 124 -10.87 -3.09 -5.55
N VAL A 125 -11.39 -3.13 -6.78
CA VAL A 125 -12.10 -2.00 -7.41
C VAL A 125 -13.61 -2.20 -7.30
N PRO A 126 -14.41 -1.12 -7.21
CA PRO A 126 -15.87 -1.23 -7.33
C PRO A 126 -16.28 -1.75 -8.72
N GLY A 127 -17.14 -2.77 -8.77
CA GLY A 127 -17.78 -3.29 -9.98
C GLY A 127 -19.30 -3.34 -9.85
N ALA A 128 -20.00 -3.63 -10.94
CA ALA A 128 -21.47 -3.62 -11.00
C ALA A 128 -22.13 -4.61 -10.02
N ASP A 129 -21.53 -5.78 -9.86
CA ASP A 129 -22.05 -6.88 -9.03
C ASP A 129 -21.22 -7.09 -7.74
N GLY A 130 -20.39 -6.11 -7.36
CA GLY A 130 -19.49 -6.19 -6.21
C GLY A 130 -18.04 -5.85 -6.54
N ALA A 131 -17.15 -6.10 -5.59
CA ALA A 131 -15.72 -5.84 -5.78
C ALA A 131 -15.12 -6.77 -6.86
N GLN A 132 -14.22 -6.23 -7.67
CA GLN A 132 -13.48 -6.96 -8.72
C GLN A 132 -11.98 -6.67 -8.57
N THR A 133 -11.12 -7.49 -9.19
CA THR A 133 -9.69 -7.18 -9.30
C THR A 133 -9.46 -6.31 -10.53
N ALA A 134 -8.43 -5.46 -10.47
CA ALA A 134 -7.98 -4.69 -11.63
C ALA A 134 -6.49 -4.39 -11.53
N ASP A 135 -5.83 -4.28 -12.68
CA ASP A 135 -4.41 -3.97 -12.78
C ASP A 135 -4.13 -2.49 -12.42
N ALA A 136 -4.29 -2.14 -11.14
CA ALA A 136 -4.31 -0.74 -10.68
C ALA A 136 -3.26 -0.41 -9.61
N LEU A 137 -2.67 -1.42 -8.96
CA LEU A 137 -1.62 -1.18 -7.96
C LEU A 137 -0.25 -1.06 -8.62
N PHE A 138 0.31 0.14 -8.60
CA PHE A 138 1.69 0.42 -8.99
C PHE A 138 2.36 1.22 -7.87
N PHE A 139 3.54 0.80 -7.45
CA PHE A 139 4.34 1.45 -6.41
C PHE A 139 5.81 1.08 -6.57
N ASP A 140 6.71 1.91 -6.06
CA ASP A 140 8.16 1.71 -6.20
C ASP A 140 8.73 0.79 -5.12
N ARG A 141 8.21 0.92 -3.89
CA ARG A 141 8.80 0.23 -2.72
C ARG A 141 7.78 -0.14 -1.67
N LEU A 142 7.95 -1.34 -1.12
CA LEU A 142 7.31 -1.80 0.11
C LEU A 142 8.34 -1.86 1.24
N ARG A 143 7.99 -1.37 2.42
CA ARG A 143 8.83 -1.45 3.62
C ARG A 143 7.97 -1.70 4.85
N ILE A 144 8.43 -2.58 5.74
CA ILE A 144 7.93 -2.64 7.11
C ILE A 144 8.82 -1.80 8.02
N THR A 145 8.23 -1.02 8.92
CA THR A 145 8.94 -0.18 9.89
C THR A 145 8.36 -0.40 11.26
N THR A 146 9.21 -0.73 12.22
CA THR A 146 8.84 -0.99 13.61
C THR A 146 9.35 0.14 14.49
N TYR A 147 8.57 0.48 15.50
CA TYR A 147 8.86 1.51 16.48
C TYR A 147 8.81 0.87 17.85
N ASP A 148 9.88 1.06 18.63
CA ASP A 148 9.92 0.60 20.01
C ASP A 148 9.16 1.57 20.92
N ALA A 149 8.56 1.03 21.98
CA ALA A 149 8.15 1.84 23.12
C ALA A 149 9.46 2.30 23.75
N ILE A 150 9.89 3.52 23.45
CA ILE A 150 11.08 4.10 24.08
C ILE A 150 10.88 3.99 25.60
N GLY A 151 11.81 3.30 26.28
CA GLY A 151 11.93 3.28 27.73
C GLY A 151 12.41 4.62 28.28
#